data_AF-A0AB73AEU9-F1
#
_entry.id   AF-A0AB73AEU9-F1
#
_cell.length_a   1.000
_cell.length_b   1.000
_cell.length_c   1.000
_cell.angle_alpha   90.00
_cell.angle_beta   90.00
_cell.angle_gamma   90.00
#
_symmetry.space_group_name_H-M   'P 1'
#
loop_
_entity.id
_entity.type
_entity.pdbx_description
1 polymer ?
#
loop_
_entity_poly.entity_id
_entity_poly.type
_entity_poly.pdbx_seq_one_letter_code
_entity_poly.pdbx_strand_id
1 'polypeptide(L)'
;MKKEITKILFEKGYILNYKFVEDGPQGTIKVALKYDSVNKVNAIKKLERISSPGMRQYTGYKDMPRVINGLGIAIISTSKGVMTNKEAAELKIGGEVLCYVY
;
A
#
# COMPACT_ATOMS: atom_id res chain seq x y z
N MET A 1 -7.11 9.13 0.39
CA MET A 1 -6.29 8.03 0.98
C MET A 1 -6.63 6.65 0.40
N LYS A 2 -7.84 6.08 0.62
CA LYS A 2 -8.18 4.73 0.11
C LYS A 2 -7.93 4.55 -1.40
N LYS A 3 -8.32 5.55 -2.21
CA LYS A 3 -8.07 5.56 -3.66
C LYS A 3 -6.59 5.43 -4.03
N GLU A 4 -5.70 6.17 -3.35
CA GLU A 4 -4.25 6.13 -3.61
C GLU A 4 -3.62 4.80 -3.22
N ILE A 5 -4.02 4.22 -2.08
CA ILE A 5 -3.59 2.88 -1.69
C ILE A 5 -3.97 1.86 -2.77
N THR A 6 -5.21 1.94 -3.29
CA THR A 6 -5.66 1.04 -4.37
C THR A 6 -4.83 1.20 -5.64
N LYS A 7 -4.47 2.44 -6.04
CA LYS A 7 -3.60 2.69 -7.19
C LYS A 7 -2.23 2.03 -7.00
N ILE A 8 -1.59 2.24 -5.85
CA ILE A 8 -0.27 1.64 -5.54
C ILE A 8 -0.34 0.12 -5.58
N LEU A 9 -1.39 -0.49 -5.02
CA LEU A 9 -1.57 -1.95 -5.06
C LEU A 9 -1.70 -2.48 -6.50
N PHE A 10 -2.33 -1.72 -7.38
CA PHE A 10 -2.44 -2.08 -8.80
C PHE A 10 -1.10 -1.91 -9.52
N GLU A 11 -0.44 -0.76 -9.36
CA GLU A 11 0.85 -0.47 -9.99
C GLU A 11 1.96 -1.45 -9.57
N LYS A 12 1.97 -1.87 -8.30
CA LYS A 12 2.91 -2.90 -7.81
C LYS A 12 2.43 -4.33 -8.09
N GLY A 13 1.29 -4.52 -8.75
CA GLY A 13 0.83 -5.79 -9.29
C GLY A 13 0.20 -6.76 -8.28
N TYR A 14 -0.24 -6.27 -7.12
CA TYR A 14 -0.92 -7.05 -6.07
C TYR A 14 -2.40 -7.32 -6.35
N ILE A 15 -3.05 -6.41 -7.08
CA ILE A 15 -4.45 -6.57 -7.53
C ILE A 15 -4.52 -6.60 -9.05
N LEU A 16 -5.54 -7.27 -9.58
CA LEU A 16 -5.70 -7.43 -11.03
C LEU A 16 -6.25 -6.17 -11.67
N ASN A 17 -7.25 -5.55 -11.04
CA ASN A 17 -7.87 -4.31 -11.52
C ASN A 17 -8.68 -3.65 -10.40
N TYR A 18 -9.10 -2.40 -10.59
CA TYR A 18 -10.03 -1.71 -9.72
C TYR A 18 -10.92 -0.73 -10.50
N LYS A 19 -12.09 -0.39 -9.95
CA LYS A 19 -12.99 0.64 -10.48
C LYS A 19 -13.52 1.51 -9.34
N PHE A 20 -13.47 2.82 -9.55
CA PHE A 20 -14.18 3.77 -8.70
C PHE A 20 -15.61 3.93 -9.23
N VAL A 21 -16.58 3.70 -8.36
CA VAL A 21 -18.00 3.87 -8.66
C VAL A 21 -18.50 5.00 -7.79
N GLU A 22 -18.97 6.07 -8.41
CA GLU A 22 -19.55 7.23 -7.71
C GLU A 22 -21.02 6.97 -7.40
N ASP A 23 -21.24 5.99 -6.52
CA ASP A 23 -22.57 5.64 -6.02
C ASP A 23 -22.68 6.01 -4.53
N GLY A 24 -23.80 6.63 -4.17
CA GLY A 24 -24.03 7.21 -2.85
C GLY A 24 -23.08 8.37 -2.49
N PRO A 25 -23.12 8.85 -1.23
CA PRO A 25 -22.40 10.05 -0.80
C PRO A 25 -20.87 9.89 -0.71
N GLN A 26 -20.36 8.66 -0.60
CA GLN A 26 -18.92 8.39 -0.42
C GLN A 26 -18.28 7.67 -1.61
N GLY A 27 -19.07 7.10 -2.51
CA GLY A 27 -18.58 6.21 -3.57
C GLY A 27 -18.13 4.85 -3.05
N THR A 28 -17.95 3.91 -3.99
CA THR A 28 -17.48 2.54 -3.73
C THR A 28 -16.25 2.23 -4.57
N ILE A 29 -15.31 1.45 -4.02
CA ILE A 29 -14.14 0.94 -4.74
C ILE A 29 -14.35 -0.55 -4.99
N LYS A 30 -14.55 -0.94 -6.25
CA LYS A 30 -14.59 -2.35 -6.65
C LYS A 30 -13.17 -2.80 -6.98
N VAL A 31 -12.68 -3.85 -6.33
CA VAL A 31 -11.32 -4.37 -6.50
C VAL A 31 -11.39 -5.81 -6.99
N ALA A 32 -10.71 -6.09 -8.10
CA ALA A 32 -10.49 -7.44 -8.60
C ALA A 32 -9.17 -7.98 -8.03
N LEU A 33 -9.23 -8.99 -7.18
CA LEU A 33 -8.06 -9.62 -6.58
C LEU A 33 -7.30 -10.45 -7.62
N LYS A 34 -5.98 -10.50 -7.49
CA LYS A 34 -5.10 -11.26 -8.37
C LYS A 34 -4.78 -12.63 -7.76
N TYR A 35 -4.95 -13.66 -8.57
CA TYR A 35 -4.63 -15.04 -8.23
C TYR A 35 -3.76 -15.66 -9.34
N ASP A 36 -2.92 -16.60 -8.96
CA ASP A 36 -2.19 -17.45 -9.90
C ASP A 36 -3.17 -18.33 -10.70
N SER A 37 -3.00 -18.40 -12.02
CA SER A 37 -3.94 -19.11 -12.90
C SER A 37 -3.86 -20.63 -12.76
N VAL A 38 -2.72 -21.17 -12.32
CA VAL A 38 -2.48 -22.60 -12.21
C VAL A 38 -2.81 -23.10 -10.81
N ASN A 39 -2.21 -22.46 -9.80
CA ASN A 39 -2.24 -22.92 -8.42
C ASN A 39 -3.31 -22.20 -7.57
N LYS A 40 -3.99 -21.19 -8.12
CA LYS A 40 -4.97 -20.33 -7.41
C LYS A 40 -4.42 -19.64 -6.16
N VAL A 41 -3.10 -19.48 -6.07
CA VAL A 41 -2.43 -18.80 -4.96
C VAL A 41 -2.68 -17.30 -5.06
N ASN A 42 -2.95 -16.68 -3.92
CA ASN A 42 -3.17 -15.24 -3.76
C ASN A 42 -1.88 -14.44 -3.98
N ALA A 43 -1.97 -13.33 -4.71
CA ALA A 43 -0.85 -12.39 -4.88
C ALA A 43 -0.52 -11.60 -3.60
N ILE A 44 -1.48 -11.44 -2.68
CA ILE A 44 -1.29 -10.80 -1.37
C ILE A 44 -1.35 -11.89 -0.31
N LYS A 45 -0.23 -12.23 0.33
CA LYS A 45 -0.14 -13.21 1.41
C LYS A 45 -0.52 -12.62 2.77
N LYS A 46 -0.10 -11.39 3.05
CA LYS A 46 -0.40 -10.68 4.29
C LYS A 46 -0.59 -9.19 4.03
N LEU A 47 -1.57 -8.63 4.74
CA LEU A 47 -1.80 -7.19 4.82
C LEU A 47 -1.84 -6.81 6.30
N GLU A 48 -0.93 -5.96 6.72
CA GLU A 48 -0.74 -5.60 8.12
C GLU A 48 -0.75 -4.09 8.30
N ARG A 49 -1.65 -3.59 9.15
CA ARG A 49 -1.71 -2.16 9.50
C ARG A 49 -0.67 -1.85 10.56
N ILE A 50 0.15 -0.83 10.32
CA ILE A 50 1.25 -0.45 11.22
C ILE A 50 0.88 0.78 12.05
N SER A 51 0.47 1.87 11.41
CA SER A 51 -0.01 3.05 12.12
C SER A 51 -1.50 2.96 12.43
N SER A 52 -1.86 3.07 13.71
CA SER A 52 -3.23 3.02 14.22
C SER A 52 -3.57 4.31 15.00
N PRO A 53 -4.86 4.65 15.21
CA PRO A 53 -5.22 5.89 15.90
C PRO A 53 -4.67 5.97 17.33
N GLY A 54 -4.55 4.84 18.03
CA GLY A 54 -3.99 4.77 19.39
C GLY A 54 -2.46 4.74 19.43
N MET A 55 -1.80 4.40 18.32
CA MET A 55 -0.34 4.41 18.21
C MET A 55 0.07 4.71 16.77
N ARG A 56 0.46 5.96 16.53
CA ARG A 56 0.94 6.43 15.24
C ARG A 56 2.40 6.07 15.05
N GLN A 57 2.72 5.52 13.88
CA GLN A 57 4.07 5.08 13.55
C GLN A 57 4.62 5.94 12.41
N TYR A 58 5.76 6.58 12.64
CA TYR A 58 6.45 7.44 11.67
C TYR A 58 7.88 6.97 11.45
N THR A 59 8.40 7.22 10.26
CA THR A 59 9.79 6.89 9.92
C THR A 59 10.44 8.00 9.10
N GLY A 60 11.74 8.20 9.30
CA GLY A 60 12.59 9.03 8.45
C GLY A 60 13.07 8.26 7.22
N TYR A 61 13.57 8.97 6.21
CA TYR A 61 14.05 8.32 4.97
C TYR A 61 15.22 7.34 5.20
N LYS A 62 16.03 7.55 6.24
CA LYS A 62 17.15 6.68 6.61
C LYS A 62 16.71 5.38 7.28
N ASP A 63 15.60 5.43 8.01
CA ASP A 63 15.07 4.34 8.83
C ASP A 63 13.86 3.66 8.16
N MET A 64 13.76 3.79 6.83
CA MET A 64 12.65 3.24 6.06
C MET A 64 12.55 1.73 6.26
N PRO A 65 11.36 1.22 6.64
CA PRO A 65 11.19 -0.18 6.93
C PRO A 65 11.40 -1.03 5.68
N ARG A 66 12.07 -2.17 5.86
CA ARG A 66 12.19 -3.21 4.83
C ARG A 66 11.18 -4.31 5.10
N VAL A 67 10.31 -4.57 4.13
CA VAL A 67 9.29 -5.62 4.22
C VAL A 67 9.79 -6.85 3.46
N ILE A 68 9.89 -8.00 4.14
CA ILE A 68 10.48 -9.26 3.63
C ILE A 68 11.75 -8.99 2.83
N ASN A 69 12.76 -8.38 3.47
CA ASN A 69 14.05 -8.07 2.84
C ASN A 69 13.94 -7.36 1.46
N GLY A 70 12.87 -6.59 1.24
CA GLY A 70 12.65 -5.82 0.01
C GLY A 70 11.75 -6.49 -1.04
N LEU A 71 11.23 -7.69 -0.76
CA LEU A 71 10.23 -8.40 -1.58
C LEU A 71 8.81 -7.88 -1.38
N GLY A 72 8.50 -7.36 -0.19
CA GLY A 72 7.24 -6.68 0.09
C GLY A 72 7.34 -5.17 -0.06
N ILE A 73 6.19 -4.50 0.07
CA ILE A 73 6.12 -3.04 0.09
C ILE A 73 5.60 -2.54 1.44
N ALA A 74 6.10 -1.38 1.84
CA ALA A 74 5.48 -0.56 2.88
C ALA A 74 4.87 0.67 2.23
N ILE A 75 3.63 0.99 2.59
CA ILE A 75 2.92 2.17 2.08
C ILE A 75 3.09 3.28 3.11
N ILE A 76 3.68 4.39 2.67
CA ILE A 76 4.04 5.54 3.49
C ILE A 76 3.16 6.74 3.08
N SER A 77 2.55 7.41 4.06
CA SER A 77 1.95 8.73 3.85
C SER A 77 3.01 9.80 4.10
N THR A 78 3.43 10.50 3.04
CA THR A 78 4.43 11.58 3.10
C THR A 78 3.76 12.93 2.86
N SER A 79 4.52 14.02 3.01
CA SER A 79 4.07 15.38 2.64
C SER A 79 3.82 15.57 1.14
N LYS A 80 4.34 14.68 0.29
CA LYS A 80 4.13 14.70 -1.18
C LYS A 80 3.07 13.70 -1.65
N GLY A 81 2.34 13.08 -0.72
CA GLY A 81 1.31 12.09 -1.02
C GLY A 81 1.65 10.70 -0.48
N VAL A 82 0.80 9.74 -0.82
CA VAL A 82 0.96 8.33 -0.44
C VAL A 82 1.82 7.64 -1.49
N MET A 83 2.86 6.92 -1.06
CA MET A 83 3.81 6.25 -1.95
C MET A 83 4.42 5.03 -1.27
N THR A 84 5.26 4.28 -1.99
CA THR A 84 5.98 3.15 -1.41
C THR A 84 7.23 3.59 -0.63
N ASN A 85 7.70 2.75 0.28
CA ASN A 85 8.95 2.97 1.02
C ASN A 85 10.17 3.17 0.10
N LYS A 86 10.23 2.48 -1.04
CA LYS A 86 11.33 2.66 -2.02
C LYS A 86 11.28 4.06 -2.63
N GLU A 87 10.12 4.49 -3.13
CA GLU A 87 9.92 5.83 -3.69
C GLU A 87 10.18 6.93 -2.64
N ALA A 88 9.72 6.73 -1.41
CA ALA A 88 9.95 7.69 -0.33
C ALA A 88 11.44 7.81 0.03
N ALA A 89 12.18 6.69 0.04
CA ALA A 89 13.62 6.66 0.27
C ALA A 89 14.40 7.36 -0.86
N GLU A 90 14.03 7.13 -2.12
CA GLU A 90 14.61 7.80 -3.29
C GLU A 90 14.43 9.31 -3.24
N LEU A 91 13.24 9.76 -2.84
CA LEU A 91 12.93 11.18 -2.67
C LEU A 91 13.51 11.78 -1.39
N LYS A 92 14.12 10.96 -0.51
CA LYS A 92 14.66 11.33 0.80
C LYS A 92 13.62 11.99 1.72
N ILE A 93 12.38 11.48 1.71
CA ILE A 93 11.27 12.00 2.51
C ILE A 93 10.76 10.91 3.47
N GLY A 94 10.52 11.30 4.72
CA GLY A 94 9.89 10.45 5.74
C GLY A 94 8.36 10.53 5.72
N GLY A 95 7.70 9.81 6.61
CA GLY A 95 6.25 9.86 6.71
C GLY A 95 5.65 8.88 7.71
N GLU A 96 4.32 8.81 7.72
CA GLU A 96 3.56 7.85 8.50
C GLU A 96 3.57 6.48 7.80
N VAL A 97 3.90 5.41 8.53
CA VAL A 97 3.90 4.05 8.01
C VAL A 97 2.49 3.47 8.12
N LEU A 98 1.74 3.45 7.01
CA LEU A 98 0.33 3.05 7.03
C LEU A 98 0.17 1.53 7.17
N CYS A 99 0.77 0.77 6.26
CA CYS A 99 0.64 -0.68 6.22
C CYS A 99 1.79 -1.35 5.47
N TYR A 100 1.97 -2.64 5.74
CA TYR A 100 2.84 -3.56 5.00
C TYR A 100 1.99 -4.52 4.18
N VAL A 101 2.47 -4.83 2.98
CA VAL A 101 1.83 -5.73 2.02
C VAL A 101 2.88 -6.64 1.40
N TYR A 102 2.63 -7.95 1.38
CA TYR A 102 3.47 -8.98 0.77
C TYR A 102 2.72 -10.28 0.58
#